data_AF-A0A2D0JPI1-F1
#
_entry.id   AF-A0A2D0JPI1-F1
#
_cell.length_a   1.000
_cell.length_b   1.000
_cell.length_c   1.000
_cell.angle_alpha   90.00
_cell.angle_beta   90.00
_cell.angle_gamma   90.00
#
_symmetry.space_group_name_H-M   'P 1'
#
loop_
_entity.id
_entity.type
_entity.pdbx_description
1 polymer ?
#
loop_
_entity_poly.entity_id
_entity_poly.type
_entity_poly.pdbx_seq_one_letter_code
_entity_poly.pdbx_strand_id
1 'polypeptide(L)'
;MGNKNDVVDARAIWIAVQQSVKPFCVKTEEQQAILALHRMPQQLVKFRTTQINALHGMLLEFGETLHKSRTSLEKKYPETLEQLKKQLPVYLINLLNEQYQRLADLDAYIDGIEKQLSAVAKQNETCKRLLEIPGVGPLIATAAVATMGEASTFKSGRGVRCFCWSGTETNRF
;
A
#
# COMPACT_ATOMS: atom_id res chain seq x y z
N MET A 1 29.44 -12.56 12.37
CA MET A 1 30.29 -13.48 11.58
C MET A 1 29.33 -14.32 10.75
N GLY A 2 29.03 -13.99 9.50
CA GLY A 2 29.94 -14.06 8.35
C GLY A 2 29.66 -15.35 7.55
N ASN A 3 28.39 -15.61 7.20
CA ASN A 3 27.98 -16.84 6.51
C ASN A 3 28.19 -16.68 4.99
N LYS A 4 29.46 -16.51 4.58
CA LYS A 4 29.86 -16.56 3.18
C LYS A 4 29.95 -18.03 2.78
N ASN A 5 29.13 -18.43 1.81
CA ASN A 5 29.12 -19.79 1.30
C ASN A 5 29.38 -19.74 -0.21
N ASP A 6 30.62 -19.41 -0.57
CA ASP A 6 31.08 -19.23 -1.96
C ASP A 6 30.81 -20.48 -2.82
N VAL A 7 30.74 -21.66 -2.21
CA VAL A 7 30.39 -22.93 -2.87
C VAL A 7 28.92 -22.95 -3.30
N VAL A 8 28.02 -22.40 -2.47
CA VAL A 8 26.59 -22.28 -2.81
C VAL A 8 26.39 -21.19 -3.86
N ASP A 9 27.13 -20.08 -3.77
CA ASP A 9 27.07 -19.00 -4.75
C ASP A 9 27.61 -19.44 -6.13
N ALA A 10 28.74 -20.15 -6.16
CA ALA A 10 29.31 -20.70 -7.39
C ALA A 10 28.38 -21.74 -8.04
N ARG A 11 27.72 -22.56 -7.23
CA ARG A 11 26.73 -23.54 -7.72
C ARG A 11 25.47 -22.85 -8.24
N ALA A 12 25.01 -21.78 -7.60
CA ALA A 12 23.87 -20.98 -8.05
C ALA A 12 24.17 -20.29 -9.39
N ILE A 13 25.36 -19.71 -9.55
CA ILE A 13 25.82 -19.10 -10.80
C ILE A 13 25.91 -20.15 -11.92
N TRP A 14 26.49 -21.32 -11.65
CA TRP A 14 26.61 -22.39 -12.64
C TRP A 14 25.23 -22.89 -13.11
N ILE A 15 24.27 -23.03 -12.20
CA ILE A 15 22.88 -23.41 -12.54
C ILE A 15 22.21 -22.29 -13.35
N ALA A 16 22.40 -21.02 -12.98
CA ALA A 16 21.81 -19.88 -13.68
C ALA A 16 22.33 -19.73 -15.12
N VAL A 17 23.62 -20.02 -15.35
CA VAL A 17 24.25 -19.98 -16.69
C VAL A 17 23.73 -21.11 -17.60
N GLN A 18 23.34 -22.25 -17.04
CA GLN A 18 22.82 -23.39 -17.80
C GLN A 18 21.33 -23.33 -18.11
N GLN A 19 20.58 -22.50 -17.38
CA GLN A 19 19.17 -22.27 -17.67
C GLN A 19 19.04 -21.24 -18.78
N SER A 20 18.16 -21.48 -19.77
CA SER A 20 17.72 -20.43 -20.69
C SER A 20 16.89 -19.42 -19.90
N VAL A 21 17.56 -18.47 -19.24
CA VAL A 21 16.90 -17.42 -18.47
C VAL A 21 16.05 -16.63 -19.46
N LYS A 22 14.72 -16.72 -19.31
CA LYS A 22 13.82 -15.87 -20.09
C LYS A 22 14.25 -14.42 -19.85
N PRO A 23 14.40 -13.58 -20.89
CA PRO A 23 14.72 -12.18 -20.69
C PRO A 23 13.68 -11.59 -19.73
N PHE A 24 14.14 -11.06 -18.60
CA PHE A 24 13.26 -10.34 -17.69
C PHE A 24 12.63 -9.20 -18.50
N CYS A 25 11.30 -9.16 -18.53
CA CYS A 25 10.59 -8.07 -19.18
C CYS A 25 10.93 -6.80 -18.39
N VAL A 26 11.81 -5.96 -18.96
CA VAL A 26 12.18 -4.68 -18.34
C VAL A 26 10.91 -3.85 -18.30
N LYS A 27 10.43 -3.56 -17.09
CA LYS A 27 9.24 -2.74 -16.88
C LYS A 27 9.52 -1.34 -17.39
N THR A 28 8.56 -0.76 -18.10
CA THR A 28 8.66 0.64 -18.52
C THR A 28 8.66 1.56 -17.30
N GLU A 29 9.19 2.77 -17.44
CA GLU A 29 9.18 3.77 -16.37
C GLU A 29 7.75 4.04 -15.87
N GLU A 30 6.78 4.11 -16.79
CA GLU A 30 5.36 4.25 -16.45
C GLU A 30 4.84 3.08 -15.61
N GLN A 31 5.20 1.84 -15.95
CA GLN A 31 4.81 0.67 -15.16
C GLN A 31 5.45 0.68 -13.77
N GLN A 32 6.72 1.10 -13.67
CA GLN A 32 7.38 1.27 -12.37
C GLN A 32 6.72 2.36 -11.53
N ALA A 33 6.32 3.48 -12.14
CA ALA A 33 5.60 4.56 -11.47
C ALA A 33 4.23 4.10 -10.95
N ILE A 34 3.46 3.36 -11.76
CA ILE A 34 2.17 2.80 -11.35
C ILE A 34 2.34 1.82 -10.18
N LEU A 35 3.37 0.96 -10.22
CA LEU A 35 3.68 0.07 -9.08
C LEU A 35 4.03 0.85 -7.82
N ALA A 36 4.75 1.97 -7.92
CA ALA A 36 5.05 2.81 -6.78
C ALA A 36 3.76 3.42 -6.18
N LEU A 37 2.86 3.90 -7.03
CA LEU A 37 1.54 4.40 -6.61
C LEU A 37 0.69 3.33 -5.90
N HIS A 38 0.78 2.06 -6.32
CA HIS A 38 0.09 0.95 -5.64
C HIS A 38 0.67 0.58 -4.27
N ARG A 39 1.97 0.80 -4.05
CA ARG A 39 2.62 0.46 -2.77
C ARG A 39 2.32 1.47 -1.67
N MET A 40 2.21 2.75 -2.03
CA MET A 40 2.10 3.84 -1.06
C MET A 40 0.85 3.75 -0.16
N PRO A 41 -0.37 3.43 -0.66
CA PRO A 41 -1.55 3.25 0.18
C PRO A 41 -1.37 2.18 1.27
N GLN A 42 -0.69 1.08 0.97
CA GLN A 42 -0.45 0.01 1.96
C GLN A 42 0.42 0.50 3.13
N GLN A 43 1.41 1.34 2.85
CA GLN A 43 2.26 1.94 3.87
C GLN A 43 1.48 2.99 4.68
N LEU A 44 0.70 3.84 4.01
CA LEU A 44 -0.11 4.88 4.67
C LEU A 44 -1.18 4.31 5.59
N VAL A 45 -1.84 3.21 5.19
CA VAL A 45 -2.83 2.52 6.04
C VAL A 45 -2.19 1.97 7.32
N LYS A 46 -0.94 1.49 7.26
CA LYS A 46 -0.19 1.09 8.46
C LYS A 46 0.06 2.28 9.38
N PHE A 47 0.56 3.40 8.84
CA PHE A 47 0.77 4.61 9.63
C PHE A 47 -0.51 5.13 10.27
N ARG A 48 -1.62 5.17 9.51
CA ARG A 48 -2.93 5.54 10.02
C ARG A 48 -3.37 4.65 11.18
N THR A 49 -3.21 3.33 11.04
CA THR A 49 -3.54 2.37 12.12
C THR A 49 -2.71 2.63 13.37
N THR A 50 -1.40 2.84 13.24
CA THR A 50 -0.51 3.18 14.37
C THR A 50 -0.92 4.48 15.04
N GLN A 51 -1.29 5.50 14.25
CA GLN A 51 -1.73 6.80 14.73
C GLN A 51 -3.06 6.72 15.50
N ILE A 52 -4.02 5.92 15.02
CA ILE A 52 -5.29 5.63 15.72
C ILE A 52 -5.00 4.95 17.06
N ASN A 53 -4.10 3.97 17.09
CA ASN A 53 -3.74 3.26 18.32
C ASN A 53 -3.07 4.19 19.33
N ALA A 54 -2.19 5.10 18.87
CA ALA A 54 -1.57 6.11 19.73
C ALA A 54 -2.61 7.08 20.31
N LEU A 55 -3.57 7.54 19.49
CA LEU A 55 -4.69 8.37 19.95
C LEU A 55 -5.54 7.68 21.00
N HIS A 56 -5.88 6.40 20.80
CA HIS A 56 -6.59 5.62 21.81
C HIS A 56 -5.79 5.45 23.10
N GLY A 57 -4.47 5.24 23.01
CA GLY A 57 -3.60 5.16 24.18
C GLY A 57 -3.64 6.45 25.00
N MET A 58 -3.48 7.60 24.34
CA MET A 58 -3.55 8.90 24.99
C MET A 58 -4.92 9.14 25.63
N LEU A 59 -6.02 8.86 24.93
CA LEU A 59 -7.37 9.04 25.48
C LEU A 59 -7.61 8.16 26.72
N LEU A 60 -7.09 6.93 26.70
CA LEU A 60 -7.21 5.99 27.82
C LEU A 60 -6.49 6.49 29.08
N GLU A 61 -5.34 7.16 28.95
CA GLU A 61 -4.61 7.75 30.08
C GLU A 61 -5.44 8.80 30.83
N PHE A 62 -6.41 9.44 30.15
CA PHE A 62 -7.33 10.41 30.73
C PHE A 62 -8.72 9.83 31.02
N GLY A 63 -8.87 8.50 30.99
CA GLY A 63 -10.11 7.81 31.37
C GLY A 63 -11.16 7.70 30.26
N GLU A 64 -10.85 8.17 29.04
CA GLU A 64 -11.77 8.13 27.91
C GLU A 64 -11.63 6.81 27.14
N THR A 65 -12.72 6.05 27.06
CA THR A 65 -12.74 4.76 26.36
C THR A 65 -13.53 4.87 25.05
N LEU A 66 -12.81 4.87 23.94
CA LEU A 66 -13.38 4.78 22.60
C LEU A 66 -13.17 3.38 22.02
N HIS A 67 -14.15 2.94 21.22
CA HIS A 67 -14.00 1.67 20.51
C HIS A 67 -12.88 1.78 19.46
N LYS A 68 -12.06 0.73 19.33
CA LYS A 68 -10.87 0.69 18.47
C LYS A 68 -11.18 0.59 16.97
N SER A 69 -12.10 1.41 16.45
CA SER A 69 -12.39 1.50 15.03
C SER A 69 -12.32 2.94 14.52
N ARG A 70 -11.86 3.12 13.27
CA ARG A 70 -11.77 4.44 12.61
C ARG A 70 -13.11 5.15 12.62
N THR A 71 -14.17 4.45 12.22
CA THR A 71 -15.53 5.00 12.16
C THR A 71 -16.08 5.36 13.54
N SER A 72 -15.73 4.60 14.59
CA SER A 72 -16.12 4.97 15.94
C SER A 72 -15.36 6.20 16.43
N LEU A 73 -14.06 6.30 16.10
CA LEU A 73 -13.25 7.46 16.43
C LEU A 73 -13.83 8.71 15.75
N GLU A 74 -14.11 8.68 14.45
CA GLU A 74 -14.69 9.83 13.73
C GLU A 74 -16.00 10.33 14.32
N LYS A 75 -16.88 9.42 14.74
CA LYS A 75 -18.19 9.78 15.28
C LYS A 75 -18.09 10.35 16.70
N LYS A 76 -17.29 9.73 17.57
CA LYS A 76 -17.29 10.04 19.01
C LYS A 76 -16.22 11.04 19.41
N TYR A 77 -15.15 11.16 18.63
CA TYR A 77 -14.03 12.04 18.98
C TYR A 77 -14.41 13.50 19.20
N PRO A 78 -15.27 14.14 18.38
CA PRO A 78 -15.69 15.53 18.63
C PRO A 78 -16.38 15.70 20.00
N GLU A 79 -17.28 14.77 20.35
CA GLU A 79 -18.01 14.78 21.63
C GLU A 79 -17.05 14.57 22.82
N THR A 80 -16.15 13.59 22.72
CA THR A 80 -15.13 13.32 23.74
C THR A 80 -14.22 14.53 23.94
N LEU A 81 -13.80 15.18 22.87
CA LEU A 81 -12.92 16.34 22.95
C LEU A 81 -13.58 17.54 23.66
N GLU A 82 -14.88 17.77 23.47
CA GLU A 82 -15.63 18.81 24.18
C GLU A 82 -15.71 18.55 25.69
N GLN A 83 -15.79 17.29 26.10
CA GLN A 83 -15.75 16.90 27.51
C GLN A 83 -14.35 17.11 28.09
N LEU A 84 -13.32 16.64 27.37
CA LEU A 84 -11.92 16.79 27.77
C LEU A 84 -11.49 18.25 27.90
N LYS A 85 -11.98 19.15 27.03
CA LYS A 85 -11.71 20.59 27.11
C LYS A 85 -12.06 21.23 28.45
N LYS A 86 -13.02 20.66 29.20
CA LYS A 86 -13.45 21.17 30.51
C LYS A 86 -12.52 20.74 31.65
N GLN A 87 -11.75 19.68 31.45
CA GLN A 87 -10.99 19.00 32.52
C GLN A 87 -9.48 19.02 32.28
N LEU A 88 -9.05 19.12 31.03
CA LEU A 88 -7.65 18.99 30.63
C LEU A 88 -7.04 20.32 30.16
N PRO A 89 -5.70 20.48 30.30
CA PRO A 89 -5.01 21.66 29.81
C PRO A 89 -5.13 21.86 28.30
N VAL A 90 -5.19 23.12 27.88
CA VAL A 90 -5.35 23.51 26.47
C VAL A 90 -4.26 22.92 25.55
N TYR A 91 -3.01 22.80 26.02
CA TYR A 91 -1.93 22.25 25.21
C TYR A 91 -2.18 20.80 24.79
N LEU A 92 -2.78 20.00 25.67
CA LEU A 92 -3.09 18.59 25.40
C LEU A 92 -4.26 18.46 24.43
N ILE A 93 -5.28 19.31 24.58
CA ILE A 93 -6.40 19.39 23.64
C ILE A 93 -5.91 19.74 22.23
N ASN A 94 -4.98 20.69 22.11
CA ASN A 94 -4.39 21.07 20.83
C ASN A 94 -3.61 19.89 20.23
N LEU A 95 -2.79 19.20 21.02
CA LEU A 95 -2.07 18.00 20.58
C LEU A 95 -3.02 16.91 20.06
N LEU A 96 -4.07 16.60 20.83
CA LEU A 96 -5.06 15.60 20.43
C LEU A 96 -5.71 15.99 19.09
N ASN A 97 -6.11 17.25 18.95
CA ASN A 97 -6.70 17.77 17.72
C ASN A 97 -5.76 17.66 16.53
N GLU A 98 -4.49 18.06 16.66
CA GLU A 98 -3.51 17.94 15.59
C GLU A 98 -3.34 16.49 15.14
N GLN A 99 -3.27 15.56 16.10
CA GLN A 99 -3.15 14.14 15.81
C GLN A 99 -4.40 13.58 15.12
N TYR A 100 -5.59 14.09 15.46
CA TYR A 100 -6.84 13.74 14.79
C TYR A 100 -6.91 14.32 13.38
N GLN A 101 -6.52 15.58 13.17
CA GLN A 101 -6.46 16.19 11.83
C GLN A 101 -5.49 15.45 10.91
N ARG A 102 -4.34 15.02 11.43
CA ARG A 102 -3.39 14.20 10.69
C ARG A 102 -4.00 12.89 10.17
N LEU A 103 -4.98 12.31 10.87
CA LEU A 103 -5.71 11.15 10.33
C LEU A 103 -6.53 11.52 9.10
N ALA A 104 -7.21 12.66 9.12
CA ALA A 104 -7.98 13.15 7.97
C ALA A 104 -7.06 13.47 6.79
N ASP A 105 -5.89 14.06 7.03
CA ASP A 105 -4.89 14.32 5.99
C ASP A 105 -4.38 13.03 5.34
N LEU A 106 -4.12 11.99 6.15
CA LEU A 106 -3.73 10.67 5.65
C LEU A 106 -4.82 10.05 4.78
N ASP A 107 -6.08 10.16 5.18
CA ASP A 107 -7.22 9.66 4.42
C ASP A 107 -7.35 10.41 3.08
N ALA A 108 -7.29 11.75 3.10
CA ALA A 108 -7.32 12.56 1.89
C ALA A 108 -6.16 12.25 0.93
N TYR A 109 -4.97 11.97 1.47
CA TYR A 109 -3.81 11.60 0.67
C TYR A 109 -3.95 10.22 0.03
N ILE A 110 -4.47 9.22 0.76
CA ILE A 110 -4.79 7.90 0.22
C ILE A 110 -5.82 8.04 -0.91
N ASP A 111 -6.91 8.78 -0.69
CA ASP A 111 -7.95 9.03 -1.68
C ASP A 111 -7.38 9.73 -2.94
N GLY A 112 -6.43 10.64 -2.74
CA GLY A 112 -5.71 11.31 -3.83
C GLY A 112 -4.95 10.32 -4.71
N ILE A 113 -4.22 9.37 -4.10
CA ILE A 113 -3.49 8.33 -4.82
C ILE A 113 -4.45 7.39 -5.57
N GLU A 114 -5.56 6.99 -4.93
CA GLU A 114 -6.56 6.14 -5.58
C GLU A 114 -7.23 6.83 -6.78
N LYS A 115 -7.50 8.13 -6.68
CA LYS A 115 -8.00 8.94 -7.82
C LYS A 115 -6.98 9.02 -8.95
N GLN A 116 -5.69 9.18 -8.65
CA GLN A 116 -4.63 9.14 -9.66
C GLN A 116 -4.58 7.79 -10.37
N LEU A 117 -4.61 6.69 -9.63
CA LEU A 117 -4.66 5.33 -10.20
C LEU A 117 -5.90 5.13 -11.07
N SER A 118 -7.05 5.63 -10.64
CA SER A 118 -8.29 5.59 -11.44
C SER A 118 -8.18 6.40 -12.74
N ALA A 119 -7.52 7.56 -12.71
CA ALA A 119 -7.25 8.36 -13.91
C ALA A 119 -6.33 7.61 -14.89
N VAL A 120 -5.26 6.99 -14.38
CA VAL A 120 -4.36 6.15 -15.19
C VAL A 120 -5.12 4.97 -15.81
N ALA A 121 -6.01 4.32 -15.05
CA ALA A 121 -6.84 3.23 -15.54
C ALA A 121 -7.72 3.65 -16.74
N LYS A 122 -8.25 4.88 -16.72
CA LYS A 122 -9.10 5.42 -17.80
C LYS A 122 -8.32 5.82 -19.04
N GLN A 123 -7.03 6.12 -18.92
CA GLN A 123 -6.19 6.50 -20.06
C GLN A 123 -5.60 5.29 -20.79
N ASN A 124 -5.45 4.15 -20.10
CA ASN A 124 -4.85 2.95 -20.67
C ASN A 124 -5.90 2.02 -21.29
N GLU A 125 -5.82 1.77 -22.60
CA GLU A 125 -6.73 0.88 -23.33
C GLU A 125 -6.74 -0.56 -22.80
N THR A 126 -5.61 -1.07 -22.29
CA THR A 126 -5.55 -2.40 -21.67
C THR A 126 -6.31 -2.42 -20.35
N CYS A 127 -6.23 -1.35 -19.56
CA CYS A 127 -7.01 -1.21 -18.33
C CYS A 127 -8.51 -1.11 -18.63
N LYS A 128 -8.93 -0.39 -19.69
CA LYS A 128 -10.35 -0.32 -20.10
C LYS A 128 -10.94 -1.70 -20.42
N ARG A 129 -10.21 -2.52 -21.18
CA ARG A 129 -10.62 -3.91 -21.48
C ARG A 129 -10.74 -4.77 -20.22
N LEU A 130 -9.85 -4.56 -19.25
CA LEU A 130 -9.92 -5.28 -17.96
C LEU A 130 -11.11 -4.82 -17.11
N LEU A 131 -11.49 -3.54 -17.18
CA LEU A 131 -12.64 -2.98 -16.45
C LEU A 131 -13.99 -3.53 -16.94
N GLU A 132 -14.08 -4.06 -18.16
CA GLU A 132 -15.29 -4.72 -18.68
C GLU A 132 -15.56 -6.08 -17.99
N ILE A 133 -14.55 -6.65 -17.33
CA ILE A 133 -14.70 -7.90 -16.60
C ILE A 133 -15.44 -7.64 -15.28
N PRO A 134 -16.57 -8.32 -15.02
CA PRO A 134 -17.31 -8.15 -13.78
C PRO A 134 -16.42 -8.50 -12.57
N GLY A 135 -16.32 -7.56 -11.62
CA GLY A 135 -15.50 -7.68 -10.42
C GLY A 135 -14.09 -7.08 -10.54
N VAL A 136 -13.67 -6.59 -11.71
CA VAL A 136 -12.38 -5.92 -11.89
C VAL A 136 -12.57 -4.39 -11.80
N GLY A 137 -12.10 -3.81 -10.69
CA GLY A 137 -12.07 -2.35 -10.50
C GLY A 137 -10.78 -1.69 -11.01
N PRO A 138 -10.73 -0.34 -11.05
CA PRO A 138 -9.58 0.43 -11.56
C PRO A 138 -8.24 0.12 -10.88
N LEU A 139 -8.27 -0.16 -9.56
CA LEU A 139 -7.09 -0.55 -8.80
C LEU A 139 -6.56 -1.92 -9.24
N ILE A 140 -7.45 -2.89 -9.44
CA ILE A 140 -7.08 -4.24 -9.87
C ILE A 140 -6.58 -4.22 -11.33
N ALA A 141 -7.26 -3.47 -12.21
CA ALA A 141 -6.88 -3.32 -13.61
C ALA A 141 -5.47 -2.70 -13.76
N THR A 142 -5.19 -1.60 -13.04
CA THR A 142 -3.88 -0.93 -13.10
C THR A 142 -2.77 -1.76 -12.46
N ALA A 143 -3.05 -2.46 -11.36
CA ALA A 143 -2.09 -3.39 -10.77
C ALA A 143 -1.76 -4.53 -11.73
N ALA A 144 -2.75 -5.08 -12.43
CA ALA A 144 -2.57 -6.15 -13.42
C ALA A 144 -1.67 -5.67 -14.59
N VAL A 145 -1.94 -4.50 -15.16
CA VAL A 145 -1.13 -3.95 -16.26
C VAL A 145 0.29 -3.62 -15.81
N ALA A 146 0.46 -3.03 -14.63
CA ALA A 146 1.79 -2.65 -14.12
C ALA A 146 2.64 -3.85 -13.68
N THR A 147 2.00 -4.96 -13.31
CA THR A 147 2.69 -6.21 -12.95
C THR A 147 2.98 -7.09 -14.16
N MET A 148 2.10 -7.18 -15.15
CA MET A 148 2.26 -8.12 -16.27
C MET A 148 3.05 -7.57 -17.47
N GLY A 149 3.22 -6.26 -17.59
CA GLY A 149 3.77 -5.67 -18.81
C GLY A 149 2.77 -5.78 -19.98
N GLU A 150 3.22 -5.56 -21.21
CA GLU A 150 2.37 -5.71 -22.40
C GLU A 150 1.82 -7.15 -22.48
N ALA A 151 0.50 -7.32 -22.56
CA ALA A 151 -0.15 -8.64 -22.53
C ALA A 151 0.29 -9.57 -23.70
N SER A 152 0.89 -8.99 -24.75
CA SER A 152 1.53 -9.66 -25.88
C SER A 152 2.74 -10.54 -25.47
N THR A 153 3.34 -10.28 -24.30
CA THR A 153 4.58 -10.95 -23.87
C THR A 153 4.35 -12.35 -23.29
N PHE A 154 3.10 -12.73 -22.96
CA PHE A 154 2.79 -14.01 -22.32
C PHE A 154 1.81 -14.86 -23.13
N LYS A 155 2.35 -15.83 -23.87
CA LYS A 155 1.57 -16.84 -24.62
C LYS A 155 0.77 -17.84 -23.75
N SER A 156 0.86 -17.78 -22.41
CA SER A 156 0.13 -18.67 -21.51
C SER A 156 0.09 -18.16 -20.07
N GLY A 157 -1.07 -18.29 -19.39
CA GLY A 157 -1.31 -17.90 -18.00
C GLY A 157 -0.36 -18.52 -16.96
N ARG A 158 0.41 -19.56 -17.31
CA ARG A 158 1.45 -20.13 -16.44
C ARG A 158 2.68 -19.22 -16.26
N GLY A 159 2.96 -18.32 -17.20
CA GLY A 159 4.04 -17.33 -17.07
C GLY A 159 3.74 -16.23 -16.05
N VAL A 160 2.45 -15.93 -15.85
CA VAL A 160 1.96 -14.90 -14.93
C VAL A 160 2.25 -15.28 -13.46
N ARG A 161 2.16 -16.57 -13.12
CA ARG A 161 2.40 -17.07 -11.74
C ARG A 161 3.86 -16.93 -11.30
N CYS A 162 4.82 -17.10 -12.20
CA CYS A 162 6.25 -17.00 -11.89
C CYS A 162 6.69 -15.53 -11.72
N PHE A 163 6.17 -14.61 -12.54
CA PHE A 163 6.49 -13.18 -12.43
C PHE A 163 5.84 -12.53 -11.19
N CYS A 164 4.62 -12.93 -10.84
CA CYS A 164 3.94 -12.48 -9.63
C CYS A 164 4.71 -12.89 -8.35
N TRP A 165 5.34 -14.07 -8.33
CA TRP A 165 6.20 -14.51 -7.23
C TRP A 165 7.48 -13.64 -7.12
N SER A 166 8.16 -13.38 -8.24
CA SER A 166 9.39 -12.56 -8.24
C SER A 166 9.15 -11.10 -7.81
N GLY A 167 7.93 -10.57 -7.99
CA GLY A 167 7.54 -9.24 -7.52
C GLY A 167 7.25 -9.16 -6.01
N THR A 168 6.98 -10.30 -5.37
CA THR A 168 6.74 -10.39 -3.91
C THR A 168 8.02 -10.62 -3.10
N GLU A 169 9.10 -11.12 -3.71
CA GLU A 169 10.38 -11.35 -3.03
C GLU A 169 11.24 -10.09 -2.88
N THR A 170 11.02 -9.05 -3.68
CA THR A 170 11.65 -7.72 -3.46
C THR A 170 11.09 -6.96 -2.26
N ASN A 171 10.18 -7.57 -1.47
CA ASN A 171 9.51 -6.97 -0.30
C ASN A 171 9.99 -7.60 1.03
N ARG A 172 11.22 -8.13 1.06
CA ARG A 172 11.95 -8.46 2.28
C ARG A 172 13.28 -7.71 2.33
N PHE A 173 13.22 -6.41 2.60
CA PHE A 173 14.20 -5.68 3.39
C PHE A 173 13.47 -4.53 4.09
#